data_AF-A0A2H3CNV1-F1
#
_entry.id   AF-A0A2H3CNV1-F1
#
_cell.length_a   1.000
_cell.length_b   1.000
_cell.length_c   1.000
_cell.angle_alpha   90.00
_cell.angle_beta   90.00
_cell.angle_gamma   90.00
#
_symmetry.space_group_name_H-M   'P 1'
#
loop_
_entity.id
_entity.type
_entity.pdbx_description
1 polymer ?
#
loop_
_entity_poly.entity_id
_entity_poly.type
_entity_poly.pdbx_seq_one_letter_code
_entity_poly.pdbx_strand_id
1 'polypeptide(L)'
;MEKLIKWAKDGSFEAMMALASQAGKNQRAHQAFFRVMEENLKFDTTSIQDMKRGRLPMVPSLDPKDALNLSCTSMLALATGIRNKYLLQPVCIADTASSMLPLTPAISFWVSLFCEHIILPARSLEFKFADFHNTVVLIVAWATNQNQLEPKVLTDYLPFLWFHPPAGYTKYNLDDAQAVFTAVDHALLGCNSTSLRDILVHQLAENSTLTANLIVQFIVDMFVHVPEKSDIKLPIYQCFSTVASSTFQLASRSSPIHIALLKNNSIQWMCRVLRFATQRTRFTNGVLRVATDCESKCLHYILRVMEDGHSYIRQLLGCDILRYLLKACRNSYAHPELVDREFGVLQTSIENHTVKILEMVISHFAYPSILKRSQKAISKIQRQHIDGLLDPKYVGLTEVCEAWTKFVNIASYKSTVYGPLSNSFCGNAQCPGTTARRCIVYSRCLFTLYCSQTCQRDDWSSGNHRSLCTEIKQLVIEFRV
;
A
#
# COMPACT_ATOMS: atom_id res chain seq x y z
N MET A 1 10.96 -38.73 -18.66
CA MET A 1 11.65 -37.46 -18.34
C MET A 1 12.65 -37.08 -19.44
N GLU A 2 13.56 -37.95 -19.86
CA GLU A 2 14.55 -37.64 -20.93
C GLU A 2 13.93 -37.21 -22.27
N LYS A 3 12.89 -37.91 -22.75
CA LYS A 3 12.15 -37.51 -23.96
C LYS A 3 11.57 -36.09 -23.84
N LEU A 4 11.08 -35.75 -22.66
CA LEU A 4 10.43 -34.48 -22.37
C LEU A 4 11.46 -33.33 -22.24
N ILE A 5 12.64 -33.61 -21.67
CA ILE A 5 13.80 -32.71 -21.71
C ILE A 5 14.23 -32.45 -23.15
N LYS A 6 14.38 -33.51 -23.95
CA LYS A 6 14.78 -33.39 -25.36
C LYS A 6 13.79 -32.54 -26.15
N TRP A 7 12.50 -32.82 -26.04
CA TRP A 7 11.47 -32.04 -26.74
C TRP A 7 11.41 -30.58 -26.30
N ALA A 8 11.64 -30.29 -25.01
CA ALA A 8 11.69 -28.91 -24.52
C ALA A 8 12.92 -28.13 -25.06
N LYS A 9 14.08 -28.80 -25.20
CA LYS A 9 15.26 -28.23 -25.87
C LYS A 9 15.07 -28.04 -27.37
N ASP A 10 14.29 -28.92 -28.00
CA ASP A 10 13.90 -28.81 -29.41
C ASP A 10 12.78 -27.78 -29.65
N GLY A 11 12.34 -27.06 -28.61
CA GLY A 11 11.38 -25.95 -28.71
C GLY A 11 9.90 -26.30 -28.58
N SER A 12 9.56 -27.50 -28.12
CA SER A 12 8.15 -27.83 -27.82
C SER A 12 7.66 -27.09 -26.59
N PHE A 13 6.65 -26.24 -26.80
CA PHE A 13 5.95 -25.51 -25.75
C PHE A 13 5.30 -26.46 -24.74
N GLU A 14 4.60 -27.49 -25.20
CA GLU A 14 3.91 -28.46 -24.35
C GLU A 14 4.90 -29.21 -23.46
N ALA A 15 6.07 -29.58 -24.00
CA ALA A 15 7.13 -30.24 -23.24
C ALA A 15 7.71 -29.32 -22.16
N MET A 16 7.94 -28.05 -22.49
CA MET A 16 8.46 -27.06 -21.55
C MET A 16 7.44 -26.74 -20.43
N MET A 17 6.17 -26.61 -20.79
CA MET A 17 5.07 -26.43 -19.83
C MET A 17 4.90 -27.64 -18.90
N ALA A 18 5.01 -28.85 -19.45
CA ALA A 18 4.97 -30.07 -18.65
C ALA A 18 6.18 -30.17 -17.69
N LEU A 19 7.38 -29.72 -18.10
CA LEU A 19 8.52 -29.58 -17.19
C LEU A 19 8.21 -28.60 -16.06
N ALA A 20 7.71 -27.40 -16.36
CA ALA A 20 7.39 -26.38 -15.35
C ALA A 20 6.35 -26.89 -14.33
N SER A 21 5.33 -27.62 -14.79
CA SER A 21 4.31 -28.22 -13.92
C SER A 21 4.88 -29.31 -13.02
N GLN A 22 5.78 -30.16 -13.55
CA GLN A 22 6.43 -31.22 -12.78
C GLN A 22 7.51 -30.69 -11.83
N ALA A 23 8.14 -29.56 -12.16
CA ALA A 23 9.19 -28.94 -11.37
C ALA A 23 8.74 -28.62 -9.94
N GLY A 24 7.47 -28.31 -9.71
CA GLY A 24 6.95 -28.09 -8.36
C GLY A 24 6.76 -29.35 -7.52
N LYS A 25 6.75 -30.54 -8.15
CA LYS A 25 6.44 -31.82 -7.51
C LYS A 25 7.67 -32.71 -7.33
N ASN A 26 8.74 -32.45 -8.08
CA ASN A 26 9.87 -33.36 -8.19
C ASN A 26 11.18 -32.59 -8.42
N GLN A 27 12.15 -32.78 -7.53
CA GLN A 27 13.48 -32.16 -7.59
C GLN A 27 14.23 -32.45 -8.90
N ARG A 28 14.11 -33.66 -9.45
CA ARG A 28 14.73 -34.02 -10.74
C ARG A 28 14.10 -33.26 -11.90
N ALA A 29 12.78 -33.05 -11.86
CA ALA A 29 12.08 -32.23 -12.86
C ALA A 29 12.43 -30.74 -12.71
N HIS A 30 12.65 -30.29 -11.47
CA HIS A 30 13.08 -28.93 -11.15
C HIS A 30 14.45 -28.62 -11.74
N GLN A 31 15.44 -29.46 -11.47
CA GLN A 31 16.78 -29.34 -12.05
C GLN A 31 16.74 -29.45 -13.58
N ALA A 32 15.94 -30.36 -14.12
CA ALA A 32 15.77 -30.51 -15.56
C ALA A 32 15.17 -29.26 -16.21
N PHE A 33 14.15 -28.65 -15.60
CA PHE A 33 13.54 -27.41 -16.06
C PHE A 33 14.57 -26.28 -16.14
N PHE A 34 15.31 -26.03 -15.06
CA PHE A 34 16.30 -24.96 -15.05
C PHE A 34 17.50 -25.21 -15.97
N ARG A 35 17.90 -26.47 -16.16
CA ARG A 35 18.92 -26.82 -17.15
C ARG A 35 18.47 -26.52 -18.58
N VAL A 36 17.21 -26.78 -18.91
CA VAL A 36 16.65 -26.43 -20.23
C VAL A 36 16.51 -24.92 -20.38
N MET A 37 16.08 -24.20 -19.33
CA MET A 37 16.07 -22.73 -19.33
C MET A 37 17.45 -22.15 -19.62
N GLU A 38 18.50 -22.67 -18.97
CA GLU A 38 19.87 -22.20 -19.16
C GLU A 38 20.36 -22.38 -20.59
N GLU A 39 19.99 -23.48 -21.23
CA GLU A 39 20.35 -23.75 -22.62
C GLU A 39 19.55 -22.90 -23.59
N ASN A 40 18.23 -22.79 -23.39
CA ASN A 40 17.34 -22.05 -24.28
C ASN A 40 17.55 -20.53 -24.20
N LEU A 41 17.95 -20.00 -23.03
CA LEU A 41 18.15 -18.56 -22.85
C LEU A 41 19.59 -18.09 -23.11
N LYS A 42 20.52 -18.99 -23.45
CA LYS A 42 21.92 -18.66 -23.69
C LYS A 42 22.10 -17.67 -24.85
N PHE A 43 23.03 -16.74 -24.62
CA PHE A 43 23.20 -15.50 -25.38
C PHE A 43 24.08 -15.60 -26.63
N ASP A 44 24.61 -16.78 -26.93
CA ASP A 44 25.71 -16.95 -27.88
C ASP A 44 25.25 -17.23 -29.33
N THR A 45 24.03 -16.82 -29.69
CA THR A 45 23.55 -16.97 -31.07
C THR A 45 23.72 -15.66 -31.84
N THR A 46 24.26 -15.75 -33.05
CA THR A 46 24.45 -14.62 -33.98
C THR A 46 23.15 -13.82 -34.17
N SER A 47 22.00 -14.49 -34.19
CA SER A 47 20.67 -13.89 -34.24
C SER A 47 20.39 -12.92 -33.07
N ILE A 48 20.82 -13.24 -31.84
CA ILE A 48 20.65 -12.36 -30.67
C ILE A 48 21.55 -11.12 -30.78
N GLN A 49 22.76 -11.25 -31.34
CA GLN A 49 23.62 -10.09 -31.60
C GLN A 49 23.05 -9.17 -32.68
N ASP A 50 22.36 -9.73 -33.68
CA ASP A 50 21.66 -8.94 -34.69
C ASP A 50 20.41 -8.26 -34.14
N MET A 51 19.68 -8.92 -33.22
CA MET A 51 18.59 -8.29 -32.46
C MET A 51 19.09 -7.09 -31.63
N LYS A 52 20.24 -7.23 -30.94
CA LYS A 52 20.90 -6.11 -30.22
C LYS A 52 21.25 -4.92 -31.12
N ARG A 53 21.47 -5.15 -32.42
CA ARG A 53 21.72 -4.10 -33.42
C ARG A 53 20.43 -3.50 -33.98
N GLY A 54 19.27 -3.80 -33.39
CA GLY A 54 17.96 -3.30 -33.79
C GLY A 54 17.34 -4.06 -34.97
N ARG A 55 17.91 -5.19 -35.37
CA ARG A 55 17.37 -6.04 -36.44
C ARG A 55 16.65 -7.23 -35.83
N LEU A 56 15.45 -7.01 -35.27
CA LEU A 56 14.57 -8.16 -35.11
C LEU A 56 14.14 -8.65 -36.49
N PRO A 57 14.02 -9.96 -36.69
CA PRO A 57 13.25 -10.43 -37.83
C PRO A 57 11.84 -9.82 -37.73
N MET A 58 11.37 -9.23 -38.83
CA MET A 58 10.03 -8.63 -38.92
C MET A 58 8.91 -9.67 -38.69
N VAL A 59 9.24 -10.97 -38.72
CA VAL A 59 8.30 -12.08 -38.61
C VAL A 59 8.91 -13.16 -37.69
N PRO A 60 8.13 -13.77 -36.78
CA PRO A 60 8.58 -14.94 -36.02
C PRO A 60 9.05 -16.05 -36.95
N SER A 61 10.18 -16.69 -36.63
CA SER A 61 10.65 -17.86 -37.38
C SER A 61 9.62 -18.99 -37.26
N LEU A 62 9.40 -19.75 -38.34
CA LEU A 62 8.62 -21.00 -38.28
C LEU A 62 9.42 -22.16 -37.67
N ASP A 63 10.74 -21.99 -37.52
CA ASP A 63 11.58 -22.99 -36.88
C ASP A 63 11.41 -22.92 -35.35
N PRO A 64 10.86 -23.96 -34.69
CA PRO A 64 10.74 -23.99 -33.24
C PRO A 64 12.10 -23.95 -32.51
N LYS A 65 13.20 -24.29 -33.21
CA LYS A 65 14.57 -24.25 -32.68
C LYS A 65 15.23 -22.88 -32.83
N ASP A 66 14.54 -21.92 -33.45
CA ASP A 66 15.01 -20.54 -33.48
C ASP A 66 15.19 -19.99 -32.06
N ALA A 67 16.28 -19.27 -31.83
CA ALA A 67 16.65 -18.79 -30.51
C ALA A 67 15.57 -17.90 -29.87
N LEU A 68 14.84 -17.11 -30.67
CA LEU A 68 13.72 -16.30 -30.17
C LEU A 68 12.56 -17.20 -29.73
N ASN A 69 12.20 -18.19 -30.53
CA ASN A 69 11.11 -19.13 -30.21
C ASN A 69 11.41 -19.96 -28.96
N LEU A 70 12.64 -20.47 -28.83
CA LEU A 70 13.11 -21.18 -27.63
C LEU A 70 13.04 -20.30 -26.39
N SER A 71 13.44 -19.03 -26.51
CA SER A 71 13.45 -18.09 -25.40
C SER A 71 12.04 -17.64 -25.01
N CYS A 72 11.17 -17.35 -25.99
CA CYS A 72 9.76 -17.06 -25.74
C CYS A 72 9.07 -18.23 -25.03
N THR A 73 9.26 -19.45 -25.53
CA THR A 73 8.69 -20.67 -24.93
C THR A 73 9.16 -20.86 -23.49
N SER A 74 10.45 -20.67 -23.24
CA SER A 74 11.06 -20.75 -21.92
C SER A 74 10.51 -19.71 -20.95
N MET A 75 10.41 -18.44 -21.40
CA MET A 75 9.90 -17.34 -20.60
C MET A 75 8.40 -17.49 -20.29
N LEU A 76 7.58 -17.93 -21.25
CA LEU A 76 6.18 -18.25 -21.04
C LEU A 76 5.98 -19.38 -20.03
N ALA A 77 6.80 -20.43 -20.12
CA ALA A 77 6.77 -21.54 -19.18
C ALA A 77 7.18 -21.12 -17.77
N LEU A 78 8.20 -20.24 -17.66
CA LEU A 78 8.59 -19.63 -16.39
C LEU A 78 7.44 -18.81 -15.79
N ALA A 79 6.86 -17.88 -16.55
CA ALA A 79 5.74 -17.04 -16.09
C ALA A 79 4.54 -17.89 -15.65
N THR A 80 4.20 -18.92 -16.43
CA THR A 80 3.09 -19.83 -16.08
C THR A 80 3.41 -20.67 -14.84
N GLY A 81 4.67 -21.11 -14.70
CA GLY A 81 5.15 -21.81 -13.51
C GLY A 81 5.09 -20.95 -12.24
N ILE A 82 5.40 -19.65 -12.36
CA ILE A 82 5.28 -18.66 -11.28
C ILE A 82 3.81 -18.43 -10.93
N ARG A 83 2.96 -18.15 -11.92
CA ARG A 83 1.52 -17.88 -11.73
C ARG A 83 0.81 -19.03 -11.02
N ASN A 84 1.07 -20.26 -11.45
CA ASN A 84 0.48 -21.46 -10.86
C ASN A 84 1.19 -21.92 -9.57
N LYS A 85 2.16 -21.14 -9.07
CA LYS A 85 2.96 -21.42 -7.88
C LYS A 85 3.72 -22.76 -7.91
N TYR A 86 3.90 -23.35 -9.09
CA TYR A 86 4.64 -24.61 -9.23
C TYR A 86 6.10 -24.42 -8.80
N LEU A 87 6.72 -23.32 -9.22
CA LEU A 87 8.13 -23.05 -8.93
C LEU A 87 8.38 -22.47 -7.53
N LEU A 88 7.32 -22.24 -6.75
CA LEU A 88 7.35 -21.62 -5.43
C LEU A 88 7.02 -22.62 -4.30
N GLN A 89 6.91 -23.92 -4.59
CA GLN A 89 6.57 -24.93 -3.58
C GLN A 89 7.77 -25.27 -2.66
N PRO A 90 7.54 -25.62 -1.38
CA PRO A 90 8.58 -25.83 -0.36
C PRO A 90 9.64 -26.87 -0.73
N VAL A 91 9.27 -27.90 -1.49
CA VAL A 91 10.19 -28.94 -2.00
C VAL A 91 11.32 -28.34 -2.85
N CYS A 92 11.12 -27.12 -3.35
CA CYS A 92 12.00 -26.47 -4.31
C CYS A 92 12.67 -25.20 -3.80
N ILE A 93 12.23 -24.57 -2.71
CA ILE A 93 12.64 -23.18 -2.37
C ILE A 93 14.17 -23.01 -2.25
N ALA A 94 14.86 -23.94 -1.58
CA ALA A 94 16.33 -23.90 -1.44
C ALA A 94 17.06 -24.12 -2.78
N ASP A 95 16.52 -24.99 -3.63
CA ASP A 95 17.08 -25.30 -4.96
C ASP A 95 16.75 -24.22 -6.00
N THR A 96 15.60 -23.54 -5.89
CA THR A 96 15.15 -22.49 -6.81
C THR A 96 16.09 -21.29 -6.74
N ALA A 97 16.45 -20.81 -5.54
CA ALA A 97 17.34 -19.66 -5.39
C ALA A 97 18.75 -19.95 -5.93
N SER A 98 19.28 -21.15 -5.64
CA SER A 98 20.55 -21.67 -6.15
C SER A 98 20.56 -21.82 -7.69
N SER A 99 19.49 -22.38 -8.25
CA SER A 99 19.37 -22.66 -9.69
C SER A 99 19.05 -21.42 -10.52
N MET A 100 18.49 -20.38 -9.91
CA MET A 100 18.06 -19.16 -10.61
C MET A 100 19.13 -18.08 -10.68
N LEU A 101 20.02 -17.98 -9.68
CA LEU A 101 21.08 -16.97 -9.67
C LEU A 101 21.89 -16.94 -10.99
N PRO A 102 22.23 -18.09 -11.62
CA PRO A 102 22.92 -18.11 -12.91
C PRO A 102 22.05 -17.67 -14.09
N LEU A 103 20.72 -17.79 -14.00
CA LEU A 103 19.77 -17.45 -15.06
C LEU A 103 19.36 -15.98 -15.06
N THR A 104 19.55 -15.29 -13.95
CA THR A 104 19.13 -13.91 -13.75
C THR A 104 19.61 -12.93 -14.83
N PRO A 105 20.88 -12.96 -15.27
CA PRO A 105 21.32 -12.12 -16.39
C PRO A 105 20.55 -12.43 -17.69
N ALA A 106 20.31 -13.72 -17.96
CA ALA A 106 19.57 -14.17 -19.14
C ALA A 106 18.11 -13.71 -19.11
N ILE A 107 17.44 -13.90 -17.98
CA ILE A 107 16.07 -13.44 -17.78
C ILE A 107 15.99 -11.91 -17.92
N SER A 108 16.91 -11.16 -17.31
CA SER A 108 16.93 -9.69 -17.37
C SER A 108 17.14 -9.17 -18.80
N PHE A 109 18.03 -9.83 -19.55
CA PHE A 109 18.24 -9.51 -20.95
C PHE A 109 17.00 -9.77 -21.81
N TRP A 110 16.38 -10.94 -21.68
CA TRP A 110 15.19 -11.28 -22.48
C TRP A 110 13.99 -10.40 -22.12
N VAL A 111 13.81 -10.06 -20.84
CA VAL A 111 12.83 -9.07 -20.40
C VAL A 111 13.10 -7.73 -21.09
N SER A 112 14.36 -7.26 -21.08
CA SER A 112 14.73 -6.00 -21.73
C SER A 112 14.44 -6.02 -23.23
N LEU A 113 14.80 -7.11 -23.90
CA LEU A 113 14.57 -7.29 -25.33
C LEU A 113 13.07 -7.31 -25.68
N PHE A 114 12.25 -8.01 -24.90
CA PHE A 114 10.79 -8.02 -25.08
C PHE A 114 10.19 -6.64 -24.85
N CYS A 115 10.67 -5.90 -23.84
CA CYS A 115 10.27 -4.53 -23.63
C CYS A 115 10.62 -3.63 -24.82
N GLU A 116 11.90 -3.58 -25.22
CA GLU A 116 12.41 -2.68 -26.26
C GLU A 116 11.79 -2.91 -27.64
N HIS A 117 11.52 -4.17 -27.97
CA HIS A 117 11.25 -4.54 -29.36
C HIS A 117 9.87 -5.11 -29.63
N ILE A 118 9.14 -5.52 -28.60
CA ILE A 118 7.80 -6.09 -28.74
C ILE A 118 6.78 -5.20 -28.04
N ILE A 119 6.96 -4.96 -26.74
CA ILE A 119 5.98 -4.26 -25.91
C ILE A 119 5.98 -2.75 -26.20
N LEU A 120 7.13 -2.08 -26.12
CA LEU A 120 7.24 -0.62 -26.37
C LEU A 120 6.76 -0.23 -27.77
N PRO A 121 7.09 -0.97 -28.85
CA PRO A 121 6.59 -0.66 -30.19
C PRO A 121 5.17 -1.19 -30.47
N ALA A 122 4.46 -1.72 -29.46
CA ALA A 122 3.11 -2.28 -29.55
C ALA A 122 2.94 -3.43 -30.57
N ARG A 123 3.99 -4.24 -30.77
CA ARG A 123 4.02 -5.36 -31.73
C ARG A 123 3.46 -6.66 -31.16
N SER A 124 2.97 -6.69 -29.92
CA SER A 124 2.46 -7.92 -29.27
C SER A 124 1.41 -8.66 -30.10
N LEU A 125 0.58 -7.95 -30.88
CA LEU A 125 -0.45 -8.54 -31.74
C LEU A 125 0.12 -9.37 -32.92
N GLU A 126 1.37 -9.14 -33.29
CA GLU A 126 2.08 -9.94 -34.31
C GLU A 126 2.36 -11.36 -33.81
N PHE A 127 2.36 -11.56 -32.49
CA PHE A 127 2.70 -12.82 -31.84
C PHE A 127 1.46 -13.48 -31.21
N LYS A 128 0.67 -14.15 -32.05
CA LYS A 128 -0.59 -14.80 -31.63
C LYS A 128 -0.45 -15.89 -30.57
N PHE A 129 0.76 -16.40 -30.35
CA PHE A 129 1.02 -17.52 -29.45
C PHE A 129 1.42 -17.11 -28.02
N ALA A 130 1.65 -15.81 -27.76
CA ALA A 130 2.25 -15.35 -26.51
C ALA A 130 1.67 -14.01 -26.03
N ASP A 131 1.22 -13.97 -24.78
CA ASP A 131 0.97 -12.70 -24.08
C ASP A 131 2.28 -12.22 -23.45
N PHE A 132 3.08 -11.51 -24.24
CA PHE A 132 4.37 -10.95 -23.80
C PHE A 132 4.22 -10.01 -22.61
N HIS A 133 3.12 -9.27 -22.57
CA HIS A 133 2.90 -8.27 -21.54
C HIS A 133 2.69 -8.93 -20.18
N ASN A 134 1.79 -9.90 -20.13
CA ASN A 134 1.54 -10.73 -18.94
C ASN A 134 2.82 -11.46 -18.49
N THR A 135 3.52 -12.08 -19.45
CA THR A 135 4.76 -12.83 -19.20
C THR A 135 5.83 -11.95 -18.55
N VAL A 136 6.09 -10.78 -19.12
CA VAL A 136 7.09 -9.84 -18.61
C VAL A 136 6.69 -9.33 -17.23
N VAL A 137 5.44 -8.94 -17.03
CA VAL A 137 4.94 -8.45 -15.74
C VAL A 137 5.13 -9.48 -14.63
N LEU A 138 4.77 -10.75 -14.86
CA LEU A 138 4.93 -11.82 -13.86
C LEU A 138 6.40 -12.10 -13.53
N ILE A 139 7.26 -12.12 -14.55
CA ILE A 139 8.70 -12.35 -14.37
C ILE A 139 9.34 -11.18 -13.62
N VAL A 140 8.99 -9.95 -13.97
CA VAL A 140 9.49 -8.75 -13.28
C VAL A 140 9.04 -8.76 -11.82
N ALA A 141 7.76 -9.05 -11.53
CA ALA A 141 7.26 -9.14 -10.16
C ALA A 141 7.98 -10.19 -9.31
N TRP A 142 8.33 -11.32 -9.91
CA TRP A 142 9.12 -12.36 -9.27
C TRP A 142 10.58 -11.94 -9.09
N ALA A 143 11.21 -11.36 -10.11
CA ALA A 143 12.63 -11.01 -10.10
C ALA A 143 12.94 -9.79 -9.19
N THR A 144 12.00 -8.83 -9.05
CA THR A 144 12.11 -7.74 -8.07
C THR A 144 12.10 -8.28 -6.65
N ASN A 145 11.31 -9.32 -6.35
CA ASN A 145 11.28 -9.97 -5.03
C ASN A 145 12.64 -10.58 -4.65
N GLN A 146 13.43 -10.97 -5.65
CA GLN A 146 14.75 -11.57 -5.45
C GLN A 146 15.89 -10.52 -5.44
N ASN A 147 15.59 -9.23 -5.61
CA ASN A 147 16.60 -8.15 -5.75
C ASN A 147 17.62 -8.40 -6.86
N GLN A 148 17.17 -9.00 -7.95
CA GLN A 148 18.05 -9.59 -8.97
C GLN A 148 17.95 -8.91 -10.34
N LEU A 149 17.16 -7.85 -10.48
CA LEU A 149 16.96 -7.18 -11.78
C LEU A 149 18.04 -6.16 -12.12
N GLU A 150 18.32 -6.06 -13.42
CA GLU A 150 19.12 -4.98 -13.97
C GLU A 150 18.48 -3.60 -13.70
N PRO A 151 19.30 -2.56 -13.44
CA PRO A 151 18.81 -1.20 -13.19
C PRO A 151 17.80 -0.70 -14.23
N LYS A 152 18.06 -0.96 -15.52
CA LYS A 152 17.23 -0.51 -16.64
C LYS A 152 15.80 -1.07 -16.59
N VAL A 153 15.65 -2.32 -16.14
CA VAL A 153 14.33 -2.94 -15.97
C VAL A 153 13.52 -2.21 -14.90
N LEU A 154 14.18 -1.80 -13.83
CA LEU A 154 13.55 -1.08 -12.73
C LEU A 154 13.23 0.38 -13.07
N THR A 155 14.14 1.07 -13.76
CA THR A 155 14.02 2.52 -14.00
C THR A 155 13.24 2.87 -15.25
N ASP A 156 13.29 2.04 -16.29
CA ASP A 156 12.74 2.39 -17.61
C ASP A 156 11.49 1.55 -17.90
N TYR A 157 11.59 0.23 -17.72
CA TYR A 157 10.52 -0.68 -18.13
C TYR A 157 9.42 -0.83 -17.08
N LEU A 158 9.74 -0.88 -15.79
CA LEU A 158 8.73 -1.01 -14.75
C LEU A 158 7.76 0.19 -14.72
N PRO A 159 8.20 1.47 -14.83
CA PRO A 159 7.29 2.60 -15.00
C PRO A 159 6.46 2.49 -16.29
N PHE A 160 7.07 2.06 -17.40
CA PHE A 160 6.33 1.87 -18.64
C PHE A 160 5.20 0.84 -18.46
N LEU A 161 5.52 -0.35 -17.93
CA LEU A 161 4.54 -1.40 -17.63
C LEU A 161 3.48 -0.86 -16.67
N TRP A 162 3.87 -0.12 -15.63
CA TRP A 162 2.91 0.48 -14.70
C TRP A 162 1.83 1.33 -15.41
N PHE A 163 2.21 2.14 -16.40
CA PHE A 163 1.29 3.04 -17.10
C PHE A 163 0.58 2.44 -18.31
N HIS A 164 1.12 1.39 -18.91
CA HIS A 164 0.65 0.87 -20.19
C HIS A 164 0.15 -0.57 -20.05
N PRO A 165 -1.17 -0.79 -19.96
CA PRO A 165 -1.74 -2.14 -20.05
C PRO A 165 -1.50 -2.74 -21.46
N PRO A 166 -1.74 -4.05 -21.64
CA PRO A 166 -1.55 -4.70 -22.94
C PRO A 166 -2.35 -4.02 -24.06
N ALA A 167 -1.82 -4.05 -25.29
CA ALA A 167 -2.46 -3.45 -26.46
C ALA A 167 -3.92 -3.95 -26.62
N GLY A 168 -4.83 -3.00 -26.83
CA GLY A 168 -6.28 -3.28 -26.94
C GLY A 168 -7.05 -3.26 -25.63
N TYR A 169 -6.38 -3.05 -24.49
CA TYR A 169 -7.02 -2.96 -23.18
C TYR A 169 -6.87 -1.57 -22.57
N THR A 170 -7.91 -1.09 -21.90
CA THR A 170 -7.89 0.21 -21.18
C THR A 170 -7.39 0.07 -19.75
N LYS A 171 -7.32 -1.15 -19.21
CA LYS A 171 -6.77 -1.46 -17.89
C LYS A 171 -6.27 -2.91 -17.83
N TYR A 172 -5.42 -3.17 -16.85
CA TYR A 172 -5.01 -4.53 -16.51
C TYR A 172 -6.18 -5.39 -16.02
N ASN A 173 -6.11 -6.69 -16.30
CA ASN A 173 -6.88 -7.66 -15.50
C ASN A 173 -6.31 -7.73 -14.07
N LEU A 174 -7.05 -8.35 -13.16
CA LEU A 174 -6.69 -8.33 -11.73
C LEU A 174 -5.33 -8.99 -11.44
N ASP A 175 -5.05 -10.12 -12.09
CA ASP A 175 -3.81 -10.88 -11.88
C ASP A 175 -2.59 -10.06 -12.33
N ASP A 176 -2.69 -9.43 -13.50
CA ASP A 176 -1.60 -8.62 -14.06
C ASP A 176 -1.42 -7.33 -13.25
N ALA A 177 -2.51 -6.70 -12.82
CA ALA A 177 -2.43 -5.56 -11.92
C ALA A 177 -1.74 -5.97 -10.61
N GLN A 178 -2.12 -7.09 -10.00
CA GLN A 178 -1.48 -7.59 -8.79
C GLN A 178 0.02 -7.80 -8.99
N ALA A 179 0.43 -8.39 -10.10
CA ALA A 179 1.83 -8.60 -10.42
C ALA A 179 2.59 -7.27 -10.61
N VAL A 180 2.05 -6.31 -11.36
CA VAL A 180 2.63 -4.97 -11.51
C VAL A 180 2.80 -4.27 -10.16
N PHE A 181 1.77 -4.30 -9.31
CA PHE A 181 1.84 -3.70 -7.97
C PHE A 181 2.87 -4.41 -7.08
N THR A 182 2.96 -5.73 -7.15
CA THR A 182 3.97 -6.52 -6.43
C THR A 182 5.37 -6.16 -6.90
N ALA A 183 5.56 -5.97 -8.21
CA ALA A 183 6.83 -5.54 -8.78
C ALA A 183 7.26 -4.17 -8.24
N VAL A 184 6.36 -3.19 -8.28
CA VAL A 184 6.63 -1.83 -7.77
C VAL A 184 6.89 -1.85 -6.27
N ASP A 185 6.10 -2.58 -5.49
CA ASP A 185 6.28 -2.66 -4.03
C ASP A 185 7.65 -3.22 -3.65
N HIS A 186 8.04 -4.34 -4.28
CA HIS A 186 9.36 -4.93 -4.07
C HIS A 186 10.48 -4.01 -4.56
N ALA A 187 10.30 -3.29 -5.67
CA ALA A 187 11.29 -2.32 -6.13
C ALA A 187 11.45 -1.15 -5.13
N LEU A 188 10.38 -0.72 -4.47
CA LEU A 188 10.43 0.36 -3.47
C LEU A 188 11.04 -0.10 -2.13
N LEU A 189 10.76 -1.33 -1.71
CA LEU A 189 11.22 -1.89 -0.44
C LEU A 189 12.59 -2.56 -0.52
N GLY A 190 12.77 -3.43 -1.52
CA GLY A 190 13.91 -4.34 -1.65
C GLY A 190 15.10 -3.75 -2.40
N CYS A 191 14.93 -2.66 -3.16
CA CYS A 191 16.05 -2.07 -3.89
C CYS A 191 17.09 -1.51 -2.92
N ASN A 192 18.25 -2.19 -2.87
CA ASN A 192 19.40 -1.79 -2.06
C ASN A 192 19.97 -0.44 -2.50
N SER A 193 19.73 -0.03 -3.75
CA SER A 193 20.20 1.24 -4.28
C SER A 193 19.17 2.34 -4.07
N THR A 194 19.46 3.26 -3.16
CA THR A 194 18.63 4.46 -2.95
C THR A 194 18.49 5.28 -4.23
N SER A 195 19.55 5.40 -5.04
CA SER A 195 19.48 6.17 -6.29
C SER A 195 18.52 5.56 -7.31
N LEU A 196 18.52 4.24 -7.49
CA LEU A 196 17.60 3.57 -8.43
C LEU A 196 16.15 3.71 -7.98
N ARG A 197 15.91 3.57 -6.68
CA ARG A 197 14.58 3.78 -6.09
C ARG A 197 14.09 5.21 -6.29
N ASP A 198 14.96 6.20 -6.12
CA ASP A 198 14.58 7.60 -6.31
C ASP A 198 14.32 7.93 -7.79
N ILE A 199 15.07 7.31 -8.72
CA ILE A 199 14.78 7.38 -10.16
C ILE A 199 13.42 6.77 -10.48
N LEU A 200 13.12 5.57 -9.97
CA LEU A 200 11.81 4.92 -10.14
C LEU A 200 10.68 5.83 -9.63
N VAL A 201 10.82 6.37 -8.42
CA VAL A 201 9.83 7.29 -7.84
C VAL A 201 9.68 8.55 -8.69
N HIS A 202 10.78 9.11 -9.21
CA HIS A 202 10.75 10.27 -10.08
C HIS A 202 9.96 10.00 -11.37
N GLN A 203 10.25 8.89 -12.05
CA GLN A 203 9.54 8.45 -13.26
C GLN A 203 8.03 8.25 -13.00
N LEU A 204 7.67 7.64 -11.87
CA LEU A 204 6.26 7.49 -11.49
C LEU A 204 5.59 8.83 -11.11
N ALA A 205 6.37 9.82 -10.67
CA ALA A 205 5.89 11.13 -10.27
C ALA A 205 5.64 12.07 -11.47
N GLU A 206 6.34 11.88 -12.59
CA GLU A 206 6.07 12.60 -13.85
C GLU A 206 4.60 12.50 -14.24
N ASN A 207 3.98 11.34 -13.99
CA ASN A 207 2.55 11.08 -14.21
C ASN A 207 1.79 10.87 -12.88
N SER A 208 2.07 11.68 -11.87
CA SER A 208 1.52 11.55 -10.50
C SER A 208 -0.01 11.35 -10.42
N THR A 209 -0.79 12.04 -11.26
CA THR A 209 -2.26 11.88 -11.31
C THR A 209 -2.65 10.49 -11.79
N LEU A 210 -2.01 9.98 -12.85
CA LEU A 210 -2.26 8.63 -13.35
C LEU A 210 -1.79 7.58 -12.35
N THR A 211 -0.64 7.77 -11.70
CA THR A 211 -0.15 6.89 -10.63
C THR A 211 -1.16 6.78 -9.49
N ALA A 212 -1.69 7.91 -9.01
CA ALA A 212 -2.71 7.93 -7.97
C ALA A 212 -4.02 7.26 -8.43
N ASN A 213 -4.45 7.49 -9.68
CA ASN A 213 -5.63 6.85 -10.26
C ASN A 213 -5.47 5.32 -10.31
N LEU A 214 -4.32 4.82 -10.73
CA LEU A 214 -4.03 3.38 -10.81
C LEU A 214 -4.07 2.73 -9.43
N ILE A 215 -3.48 3.37 -8.40
CA ILE A 215 -3.56 2.91 -7.00
C ILE A 215 -5.01 2.79 -6.53
N VAL A 216 -5.80 3.84 -6.73
CA VAL A 216 -7.21 3.86 -6.31
C VAL A 216 -8.03 2.85 -7.10
N GLN A 217 -7.82 2.77 -8.42
CA GLN A 217 -8.52 1.83 -9.29
C GLN A 217 -8.22 0.38 -8.91
N PHE A 218 -6.97 0.05 -8.56
CA PHE A 218 -6.61 -1.27 -8.08
C PHE A 218 -7.36 -1.63 -6.79
N ILE A 219 -7.43 -0.71 -5.82
CA ILE A 219 -8.20 -0.92 -4.58
C ILE A 219 -9.68 -1.15 -4.88
N VAL A 220 -10.26 -0.35 -5.79
CA VAL A 220 -11.66 -0.49 -6.23
C VAL A 220 -11.88 -1.86 -6.85
N ASP A 221 -11.05 -2.25 -7.81
CA ASP A 221 -11.15 -3.52 -8.51
C ASP A 221 -10.98 -4.68 -7.51
N MET A 222 -10.02 -4.62 -6.59
CA MET A 222 -9.88 -5.61 -5.51
C MET A 222 -11.16 -5.74 -4.69
N PHE A 223 -11.81 -4.64 -4.32
CA PHE A 223 -13.07 -4.67 -3.56
C PHE A 223 -14.23 -5.30 -4.34
N VAL A 224 -14.30 -5.10 -5.66
CA VAL A 224 -15.31 -5.74 -6.52
C VAL A 224 -15.17 -7.26 -6.53
N HIS A 225 -13.93 -7.75 -6.40
CA HIS A 225 -13.62 -9.18 -6.43
C HIS A 225 -13.56 -9.82 -5.05
N VAL A 226 -13.88 -9.09 -3.95
CA VAL A 226 -13.97 -9.69 -2.62
C VAL A 226 -15.18 -10.63 -2.57
N PRO A 227 -14.98 -11.95 -2.46
CA PRO A 227 -16.09 -12.89 -2.39
C PRO A 227 -16.84 -12.70 -1.07
N GLU A 228 -18.18 -12.66 -1.13
CA GLU A 228 -19.03 -12.45 0.06
C GLU A 228 -18.88 -13.58 1.10
N LYS A 229 -18.50 -14.78 0.67
CA LYS A 229 -18.32 -15.98 1.50
C LYS A 229 -17.25 -16.90 0.92
N SER A 230 -15.97 -16.70 1.26
CA SER A 230 -14.97 -17.75 1.03
C SER A 230 -13.72 -17.62 1.91
N ASP A 231 -12.98 -18.73 1.99
CA ASP A 231 -11.65 -18.86 2.59
C ASP A 231 -10.53 -18.19 1.76
N ILE A 232 -10.86 -17.49 0.66
CA ILE A 232 -9.92 -16.80 -0.24
C ILE A 232 -9.53 -15.42 0.32
N LYS A 233 -9.41 -15.28 1.64
CA LYS A 233 -9.08 -13.99 2.26
C LYS A 233 -7.59 -13.69 2.22
N LEU A 234 -6.74 -14.72 2.27
CA LEU A 234 -5.28 -14.53 2.31
C LEU A 234 -4.75 -13.77 1.09
N PRO A 235 -5.06 -14.13 -0.18
CA PRO A 235 -4.54 -13.41 -1.34
C PRO A 235 -5.03 -11.95 -1.38
N ILE A 236 -6.26 -11.70 -0.92
CA ILE A 236 -6.83 -10.35 -0.87
C ILE A 236 -6.10 -9.50 0.17
N TYR A 237 -5.83 -10.03 1.37
CA TYR A 237 -5.03 -9.31 2.36
C TYR A 237 -3.61 -9.03 1.85
N GLN A 238 -3.01 -9.95 1.10
CA GLN A 238 -1.70 -9.72 0.48
C GLN A 238 -1.76 -8.56 -0.51
N CYS A 239 -2.74 -8.54 -1.41
CA CYS A 239 -2.94 -7.43 -2.36
C CYS A 239 -3.13 -6.09 -1.64
N PHE A 240 -3.97 -6.07 -0.60
CA PHE A 240 -4.20 -4.87 0.18
C PHE A 240 -2.96 -4.41 0.97
N SER A 241 -2.17 -5.34 1.48
CA SER A 241 -0.89 -5.03 2.11
C SER A 241 0.09 -4.41 1.11
N THR A 242 0.25 -5.02 -0.07
CA THR A 242 1.11 -4.51 -1.15
C THR A 242 0.71 -3.10 -1.59
N VAL A 243 -0.58 -2.85 -1.86
CA VAL A 243 -1.02 -1.50 -2.26
C VAL A 243 -0.89 -0.48 -1.14
N ALA A 244 -1.15 -0.85 0.13
CA ALA A 244 -0.96 0.06 1.26
C ALA A 244 0.53 0.44 1.43
N SER A 245 1.42 -0.54 1.32
CA SER A 245 2.87 -0.35 1.35
C SER A 245 3.34 0.58 0.23
N SER A 246 3.00 0.27 -1.03
CA SER A 246 3.38 1.09 -2.17
C SER A 246 2.82 2.52 -2.09
N THR A 247 1.56 2.67 -1.64
CA THR A 247 0.94 3.98 -1.43
C THR A 247 1.73 4.81 -0.42
N PHE A 248 2.11 4.21 0.72
CA PHE A 248 2.92 4.88 1.73
C PHE A 248 4.30 5.26 1.22
N GLN A 249 5.02 4.34 0.56
CA GLN A 249 6.37 4.59 0.05
C GLN A 249 6.39 5.70 -0.99
N LEU A 250 5.47 5.67 -1.95
CA LEU A 250 5.37 6.70 -2.98
C LEU A 250 4.97 8.07 -2.39
N ALA A 251 4.00 8.10 -1.49
CA ALA A 251 3.56 9.35 -0.84
C ALA A 251 4.64 9.98 0.05
N SER A 252 5.47 9.15 0.69
CA SER A 252 6.55 9.63 1.55
C SER A 252 7.74 10.16 0.74
N ARG A 253 7.97 9.62 -0.46
CA ARG A 253 9.10 9.99 -1.32
C ARG A 253 8.77 11.05 -2.38
N SER A 254 7.50 11.25 -2.71
CA SER A 254 7.07 12.17 -3.77
C SER A 254 5.87 13.00 -3.36
N SER A 255 6.11 14.30 -3.15
CA SER A 255 5.04 15.28 -2.89
C SER A 255 4.00 15.35 -4.03
N PRO A 256 4.37 15.36 -5.32
CA PRO A 256 3.39 15.30 -6.41
C PRO A 256 2.45 14.09 -6.33
N ILE A 257 2.99 12.89 -6.10
CA ILE A 257 2.17 11.67 -5.97
C ILE A 257 1.27 11.75 -4.74
N HIS A 258 1.81 12.21 -3.60
CA HIS A 258 1.06 12.39 -2.38
C HIS A 258 -0.14 13.33 -2.55
N ILE A 259 0.06 14.50 -3.16
CA ILE A 259 -1.01 15.46 -3.47
C ILE A 259 -2.05 14.83 -4.42
N ALA A 260 -1.61 14.09 -5.43
CA ALA A 260 -2.50 13.40 -6.37
C ALA A 260 -3.34 12.31 -5.67
N LEU A 261 -2.74 11.53 -4.76
CA LEU A 261 -3.45 10.54 -3.94
C LEU A 261 -4.56 11.19 -3.10
N LEU A 262 -4.24 12.31 -2.43
CA LEU A 262 -5.19 13.05 -1.61
C LEU A 262 -6.36 13.58 -2.44
N LYS A 263 -6.09 14.13 -3.64
CA LYS A 263 -7.13 14.57 -4.60
C LYS A 263 -8.04 13.40 -5.04
N ASN A 264 -7.49 12.19 -5.09
CA ASN A 264 -8.21 10.96 -5.45
C ASN A 264 -8.83 10.22 -4.26
N ASN A 265 -9.06 10.91 -3.12
CA ASN A 265 -9.70 10.34 -1.93
C ASN A 265 -8.99 9.09 -1.37
N SER A 266 -7.66 9.00 -1.51
CA SER A 266 -6.85 7.89 -0.98
C SER A 266 -7.13 7.62 0.51
N ILE A 267 -7.40 8.66 1.30
CA ILE A 267 -7.76 8.56 2.72
C ILE A 267 -8.98 7.65 2.92
N GLN A 268 -10.04 7.87 2.14
CA GLN A 268 -11.25 7.08 2.26
C GLN A 268 -11.00 5.62 1.84
N TRP A 269 -10.21 5.41 0.80
CA TRP A 269 -9.87 4.08 0.31
C TRP A 269 -8.99 3.32 1.31
N MET A 270 -7.96 3.95 1.87
CA MET A 270 -7.11 3.35 2.90
C MET A 270 -7.88 3.04 4.18
N CYS A 271 -8.81 3.91 4.61
CA CYS A 271 -9.71 3.56 5.71
C CYS A 271 -10.64 2.39 5.38
N ARG A 272 -11.06 2.20 4.12
CA ARG A 272 -11.84 1.02 3.69
C ARG A 272 -10.98 -0.25 3.72
N VAL A 273 -9.73 -0.17 3.27
CA VAL A 273 -8.76 -1.28 3.37
C VAL A 273 -8.53 -1.66 4.83
N LEU A 274 -8.26 -0.68 5.69
CA LEU A 274 -8.11 -0.91 7.14
C LEU A 274 -9.39 -1.48 7.76
N ARG A 275 -10.56 -1.00 7.36
CA ARG A 275 -11.86 -1.58 7.77
C ARG A 275 -11.95 -3.06 7.39
N PHE A 276 -11.49 -3.43 6.20
CA PHE A 276 -11.48 -4.81 5.71
C PHE A 276 -10.49 -5.69 6.49
N ALA A 277 -9.27 -5.20 6.70
CA ALA A 277 -8.24 -5.84 7.52
C ALA A 277 -8.73 -6.14 8.94
N THR A 278 -9.43 -5.17 9.54
CA THR A 278 -9.94 -5.27 10.91
C THR A 278 -11.29 -6.00 11.05
N GLN A 279 -11.83 -6.62 9.99
CA GLN A 279 -13.08 -7.38 10.10
C GLN A 279 -12.87 -8.65 10.93
N ARG A 280 -13.86 -9.00 11.75
CA ARG A 280 -13.83 -10.27 12.48
C ARG A 280 -13.93 -11.42 11.48
N THR A 281 -12.87 -12.21 11.39
CA THR A 281 -12.82 -13.42 10.59
C THR A 281 -12.21 -14.54 11.42
N ARG A 282 -12.42 -15.81 11.03
CA ARG A 282 -11.67 -16.91 11.63
C ARG A 282 -10.25 -16.82 11.09
N PHE A 283 -9.34 -16.33 11.91
CA PHE A 283 -7.95 -16.18 11.53
C PHE A 283 -7.24 -17.54 11.62
N THR A 284 -6.52 -17.90 10.55
CA THR A 284 -5.40 -18.84 10.63
C THR A 284 -4.12 -18.04 10.91
N ASN A 285 -3.03 -18.69 11.33
CA ASN A 285 -1.75 -17.98 11.59
C ASN A 285 -1.33 -17.11 10.39
N GLY A 286 -1.33 -17.70 9.18
CA GLY A 286 -0.97 -16.96 7.96
C GLY A 286 -1.90 -15.78 7.64
N VAL A 287 -3.21 -15.94 7.83
CA VAL A 287 -4.17 -14.85 7.57
C VAL A 287 -4.04 -13.74 8.60
N LEU A 288 -3.86 -14.07 9.88
CA LEU A 288 -3.66 -13.08 10.94
C LEU A 288 -2.43 -12.23 10.65
N ARG A 289 -1.29 -12.88 10.36
CA ARG A 289 -0.03 -12.18 10.08
C ARG A 289 -0.15 -11.20 8.92
N VAL A 290 -0.74 -11.62 7.78
CA VAL A 290 -0.89 -10.75 6.61
C VAL A 290 -1.90 -9.64 6.87
N ALA A 291 -2.99 -9.91 7.61
CA ALA A 291 -3.96 -8.88 7.98
C ALA A 291 -3.30 -7.83 8.90
N THR A 292 -2.56 -8.24 9.92
CA THR A 292 -1.82 -7.34 10.84
C THR A 292 -0.77 -6.51 10.11
N ASP A 293 -0.03 -7.11 9.17
CA ASP A 293 0.91 -6.37 8.30
C ASP A 293 0.19 -5.33 7.43
N CYS A 294 -0.94 -5.71 6.82
CA CYS A 294 -1.81 -4.78 6.07
C CYS A 294 -2.32 -3.63 6.96
N GLU A 295 -2.74 -3.92 8.20
CA GLU A 295 -3.18 -2.92 9.18
C GLU A 295 -2.03 -1.94 9.46
N SER A 296 -0.85 -2.44 9.82
CA SER A 296 0.33 -1.61 10.10
C SER A 296 0.69 -0.70 8.92
N LYS A 297 0.73 -1.22 7.69
CA LYS A 297 1.02 -0.42 6.49
C LYS A 297 -0.03 0.65 6.22
N CYS A 298 -1.31 0.36 6.44
CA CYS A 298 -2.36 1.38 6.36
C CYS A 298 -2.15 2.50 7.39
N LEU A 299 -1.76 2.14 8.63
CA LEU A 299 -1.52 3.12 9.70
C LEU A 299 -0.32 4.03 9.42
N HIS A 300 0.75 3.50 8.81
CA HIS A 300 1.88 4.32 8.34
C HIS A 300 1.44 5.40 7.35
N TYR A 301 0.64 5.04 6.35
CA TYR A 301 0.10 6.03 5.42
C TYR A 301 -0.79 7.06 6.10
N ILE A 302 -1.63 6.63 7.05
CA ILE A 302 -2.51 7.52 7.81
C ILE A 302 -1.69 8.53 8.62
N LEU A 303 -0.62 8.10 9.29
CA LEU A 303 0.27 8.99 10.02
C LEU A 303 0.89 10.05 9.10
N ARG A 304 1.42 9.64 7.94
CA ARG A 304 1.96 10.55 6.93
C ARG A 304 0.92 11.59 6.49
N VAL A 305 -0.34 11.19 6.30
CA VAL A 305 -1.43 12.11 5.93
C VAL A 305 -1.76 13.09 7.06
N MET A 306 -1.72 12.65 8.32
CA MET A 306 -2.02 13.51 9.47
C MET A 306 -1.00 14.64 9.67
N GLU A 307 0.23 14.45 9.20
CA GLU A 307 1.31 15.46 9.23
C GLU A 307 0.98 16.69 8.37
N ASP A 308 0.16 16.55 7.33
CA ASP A 308 -0.25 17.67 6.47
C ASP A 308 -1.32 18.58 7.11
N GLY A 309 -1.85 18.19 8.26
CA GLY A 309 -2.61 19.08 9.14
C GLY A 309 -4.06 18.68 9.43
N HIS A 310 -4.74 19.59 10.12
CA HIS A 310 -6.00 19.34 10.82
C HIS A 310 -7.18 18.95 9.92
N SER A 311 -7.19 19.36 8.64
CA SER A 311 -8.25 19.03 7.69
C SER A 311 -8.31 17.52 7.44
N TYR A 312 -7.16 16.86 7.30
CA TYR A 312 -7.07 15.42 7.07
C TYR A 312 -7.35 14.63 8.34
N ILE A 313 -6.92 15.10 9.50
CA ILE A 313 -7.32 14.53 10.80
C ILE A 313 -8.85 14.54 10.93
N ARG A 314 -9.48 15.67 10.61
CA ARG A 314 -10.94 15.77 10.60
C ARG A 314 -11.56 14.76 9.63
N GLN A 315 -11.00 14.58 8.43
CA GLN A 315 -11.48 13.61 7.44
C GLN A 315 -11.36 12.16 7.94
N LEU A 316 -10.21 11.77 8.48
CA LEU A 316 -9.94 10.46 9.06
C LEU A 316 -10.92 10.11 10.20
N LEU A 317 -11.21 11.07 11.09
CA LEU A 317 -12.25 10.91 12.12
C LEU A 317 -13.64 10.69 11.50
N GLY A 318 -13.92 11.33 10.36
CA GLY A 318 -15.14 11.08 9.58
C GLY A 318 -15.20 9.68 8.96
N CYS A 319 -14.04 9.06 8.72
CA CYS A 319 -13.89 7.70 8.23
C CYS A 319 -13.81 6.66 9.37
N ASP A 320 -14.22 6.99 10.60
CA ASP A 320 -14.20 6.10 11.76
C ASP A 320 -12.81 5.56 12.14
N ILE A 321 -11.71 6.29 11.86
CA ILE A 321 -10.35 5.76 12.09
C ILE A 321 -10.13 5.21 13.50
N LEU A 322 -10.59 5.92 14.55
CA LEU A 322 -10.42 5.49 15.95
C LEU A 322 -11.04 4.13 16.23
N ARG A 323 -12.14 3.81 15.54
CA ARG A 323 -12.80 2.51 15.67
C ARG A 323 -11.93 1.40 15.10
N TYR A 324 -11.28 1.66 13.97
CA TYR A 324 -10.44 0.66 13.30
C TYR A 324 -9.09 0.48 14.01
N LEU A 325 -8.51 1.53 14.60
CA LEU A 325 -7.34 1.42 15.47
C LEU A 325 -7.56 0.43 16.60
N LEU A 326 -8.63 0.63 17.39
CA LEU A 326 -8.92 -0.26 18.52
C LEU A 326 -9.27 -1.68 18.08
N LYS A 327 -9.85 -1.85 16.88
CA LYS A 327 -10.08 -3.18 16.31
C LYS A 327 -8.79 -3.87 15.84
N ALA A 328 -7.84 -3.13 15.29
CA ALA A 328 -6.53 -3.66 14.91
C ALA A 328 -5.84 -4.21 16.17
N CYS A 329 -5.71 -3.38 17.22
CA CYS A 329 -5.21 -3.82 18.53
C CYS A 329 -5.95 -5.05 19.04
N ARG A 330 -7.29 -5.07 19.00
CA ARG A 330 -8.08 -6.24 19.41
C ARG A 330 -7.69 -7.50 18.64
N ASN A 331 -7.62 -7.43 17.32
CA ASN A 331 -7.37 -8.60 16.48
C ASN A 331 -5.97 -9.15 16.76
N SER A 332 -4.98 -8.26 16.95
CA SER A 332 -3.62 -8.63 17.32
C SER A 332 -3.52 -9.42 18.63
N TYR A 333 -4.43 -9.18 19.58
CA TYR A 333 -4.43 -9.83 20.90
C TYR A 333 -5.51 -10.91 21.08
N ALA A 334 -6.39 -11.11 20.11
CA ALA A 334 -7.49 -12.07 20.19
C ALA A 334 -7.03 -13.54 20.05
N HIS A 335 -5.81 -13.76 19.58
CA HIS A 335 -5.27 -15.08 19.21
C HIS A 335 -3.86 -15.30 19.78
N PRO A 336 -3.68 -15.30 21.12
CA PRO A 336 -2.36 -15.51 21.74
C PRO A 336 -1.70 -16.83 21.32
N GLU A 337 -2.50 -17.84 20.96
CA GLU A 337 -2.05 -19.14 20.48
C GLU A 337 -1.34 -19.10 19.11
N LEU A 338 -1.53 -18.02 18.33
CA LEU A 338 -0.95 -17.85 17.00
C LEU A 338 0.27 -16.91 17.01
N VAL A 339 0.73 -16.46 18.18
CA VAL A 339 1.81 -15.48 18.32
C VAL A 339 3.17 -16.16 18.21
N ASP A 340 3.96 -15.74 17.22
CA ASP A 340 5.39 -16.02 17.12
C ASP A 340 6.22 -14.74 17.31
N ARG A 341 7.56 -14.86 17.33
CA ARG A 341 8.47 -13.73 17.55
C ARG A 341 8.34 -12.65 16.46
N GLU A 342 8.10 -13.04 15.21
CA GLU A 342 7.97 -12.09 14.09
C GLU A 342 6.63 -11.35 14.16
N PHE A 343 5.57 -12.03 14.58
CA PHE A 343 4.27 -11.44 14.84
C PHE A 343 4.35 -10.39 15.95
N GLY A 344 5.15 -10.62 16.99
CA GLY A 344 5.37 -9.65 18.08
C GLY A 344 5.85 -8.28 17.59
N VAL A 345 6.72 -8.25 16.57
CA VAL A 345 7.18 -6.97 15.97
C VAL A 345 6.03 -6.21 15.30
N LEU A 346 5.13 -6.93 14.63
CA LEU A 346 3.95 -6.32 14.00
C LEU A 346 2.94 -5.81 15.04
N GLN A 347 2.76 -6.53 16.16
CA GLN A 347 1.90 -6.09 17.27
C GLN A 347 2.40 -4.77 17.85
N THR A 348 3.69 -4.70 18.23
CA THR A 348 4.32 -3.48 18.74
C THR A 348 4.21 -2.33 17.74
N SER A 349 4.36 -2.63 16.44
CA SER A 349 4.18 -1.63 15.38
C SER A 349 2.77 -1.03 15.38
N ILE A 350 1.71 -1.85 15.49
CA ILE A 350 0.32 -1.38 15.54
C ILE A 350 0.06 -0.54 16.79
N GLU A 351 0.58 -0.95 17.94
CA GLU A 351 0.45 -0.20 19.20
C GLU A 351 1.10 1.17 19.09
N ASN A 352 2.35 1.23 18.65
CA ASN A 352 3.09 2.48 18.46
C ASN A 352 2.36 3.44 17.53
N HIS A 353 1.84 2.93 16.40
CA HIS A 353 1.06 3.76 15.49
C HIS A 353 -0.27 4.22 16.11
N THR A 354 -0.93 3.36 16.88
CA THR A 354 -2.17 3.70 17.56
C THR A 354 -1.96 4.81 18.58
N VAL A 355 -0.94 4.68 19.43
CA VAL A 355 -0.55 5.72 20.40
C VAL A 355 -0.25 7.03 19.68
N LYS A 356 0.63 6.99 18.66
CA LYS A 356 1.01 8.20 17.91
C LYS A 356 -0.19 8.88 17.23
N ILE A 357 -1.11 8.11 16.65
CA ILE A 357 -2.34 8.67 16.05
C ILE A 357 -3.21 9.33 17.12
N LEU A 358 -3.41 8.69 18.28
CA LEU A 358 -4.18 9.28 19.38
C LEU A 358 -3.57 10.60 19.85
N GLU A 359 -2.25 10.64 20.03
CA GLU A 359 -1.51 11.84 20.42
C GLU A 359 -1.60 12.97 19.38
N MET A 360 -1.48 12.63 18.09
CA MET A 360 -1.66 13.59 17.00
C MET A 360 -3.08 14.16 16.97
N VAL A 361 -4.11 13.38 17.28
CA VAL A 361 -5.48 13.90 17.37
C VAL A 361 -5.63 14.79 18.61
N ILE A 362 -5.06 14.41 19.77
CA ILE A 362 -5.09 15.20 21.01
C ILE A 362 -4.46 16.59 20.78
N SER A 363 -3.31 16.65 20.11
CA SER A 363 -2.62 17.92 19.83
C SER A 363 -3.46 18.89 18.99
N HIS A 364 -4.51 18.39 18.33
CA HIS A 364 -5.46 19.14 17.53
C HIS A 364 -6.84 19.34 18.18
N PHE A 365 -7.01 19.05 19.47
CA PHE A 365 -8.25 19.33 20.20
C PHE A 365 -8.55 20.83 20.40
N ALA A 366 -7.62 21.72 20.07
CA ALA A 366 -7.90 23.14 19.92
C ALA A 366 -8.94 23.43 18.81
N TYR A 367 -9.09 22.54 17.82
CA TYR A 367 -10.07 22.68 16.74
C TYR A 367 -11.42 22.07 17.16
N PRO A 368 -12.50 22.86 17.32
CA PRO A 368 -13.79 22.35 17.78
C PRO A 368 -14.38 21.26 16.87
N SER A 369 -14.10 21.32 15.57
CA SER A 369 -14.54 20.30 14.61
C SER A 369 -13.90 18.94 14.83
N ILE A 370 -12.64 18.91 15.31
CA ILE A 370 -11.93 17.68 15.64
C ILE A 370 -12.47 17.13 16.94
N LEU A 371 -12.53 17.98 17.98
CA LEU A 371 -13.06 17.58 19.29
C LEU A 371 -14.48 16.99 19.20
N LYS A 372 -15.41 17.66 18.52
CA LYS A 372 -16.78 17.17 18.33
C LYS A 372 -16.84 15.81 17.62
N ARG A 373 -15.98 15.60 16.62
CA ARG A 373 -15.91 14.31 15.91
C ARG A 373 -15.31 13.22 16.77
N SER A 374 -14.27 13.54 17.55
CA SER A 374 -13.65 12.62 18.50
C SER A 374 -14.64 12.18 19.58
N GLN A 375 -15.43 13.09 20.15
CA GLN A 375 -16.49 12.74 21.11
C GLN A 375 -17.52 11.80 20.50
N LYS A 376 -18.00 12.11 19.29
CA LYS A 376 -18.93 11.23 18.57
C LYS A 376 -18.34 9.83 18.34
N ALA A 377 -17.04 9.76 18.03
CA ALA A 377 -16.34 8.50 17.85
C ALA A 377 -16.18 7.74 19.17
N ILE A 378 -15.80 8.40 20.27
CA ILE A 378 -15.73 7.83 21.62
C ILE A 378 -17.09 7.21 22.00
N SER A 379 -18.18 7.99 21.94
CA SER A 379 -19.52 7.48 22.27
C SER A 379 -19.97 6.34 21.36
N LYS A 380 -19.49 6.28 20.12
CA LYS A 380 -19.77 5.17 19.20
C LYS A 380 -18.97 3.92 19.57
N ILE A 381 -17.71 4.06 19.95
CA ILE A 381 -16.82 2.97 20.37
C ILE A 381 -17.35 2.33 21.65
N GLN A 382 -17.70 3.16 22.65
CA GLN A 382 -18.29 2.73 23.93
C GLN A 382 -19.60 1.96 23.74
N ARG A 383 -20.53 2.50 22.94
CA ARG A 383 -21.80 1.83 22.62
C ARG A 383 -21.63 0.49 21.90
N GLN A 384 -20.51 0.30 21.21
CA GLN A 384 -20.20 -0.94 20.51
C GLN A 384 -19.30 -1.87 21.33
N HIS A 385 -18.97 -1.49 22.57
CA HIS A 385 -18.06 -2.21 23.46
C HIS A 385 -16.75 -2.62 22.76
N ILE A 386 -16.22 -1.72 21.93
CA ILE A 386 -14.94 -1.92 21.24
C ILE A 386 -13.78 -1.60 22.18
N ASP A 387 -13.97 -0.72 23.16
CA ASP A 387 -13.00 -0.37 24.19
C ASP A 387 -12.92 -1.37 25.35
N GLY A 388 -13.79 -2.39 25.40
CA GLY A 388 -13.77 -3.41 26.46
C GLY A 388 -12.50 -4.28 26.52
N LEU A 389 -11.68 -4.25 25.46
CA LEU A 389 -10.34 -4.87 25.43
C LEU A 389 -9.24 -4.03 26.06
N LEU A 390 -9.54 -2.78 26.43
CA LEU A 390 -8.64 -1.91 27.18
C LEU A 390 -8.78 -2.12 28.70
N ASP A 391 -9.44 -3.21 29.12
CA ASP A 391 -9.45 -3.65 30.52
C ASP A 391 -8.02 -4.06 30.92
N PRO A 392 -7.49 -3.56 32.05
CA PRO A 392 -6.15 -3.90 32.57
C PRO A 392 -5.83 -5.40 32.66
N LYS A 393 -6.85 -6.27 32.59
CA LYS A 393 -6.69 -7.72 32.59
C LYS A 393 -6.04 -8.29 31.32
N TYR A 394 -6.00 -7.56 30.21
CA TYR A 394 -5.33 -8.02 28.98
C TYR A 394 -3.84 -7.65 29.01
N VAL A 395 -2.99 -8.67 29.17
CA VAL A 395 -1.53 -8.53 29.09
C VAL A 395 -1.16 -8.12 27.65
N GLY A 396 -0.65 -6.90 27.45
CA GLY A 396 -0.11 -6.44 26.15
C GLY A 396 -0.72 -5.17 25.53
N LEU A 397 -1.48 -4.34 26.25
CA LEU A 397 -1.99 -3.08 25.67
C LEU A 397 -1.80 -1.85 26.57
N THR A 398 -0.90 -1.92 27.55
CA THR A 398 -0.76 -0.89 28.60
C THR A 398 -0.62 0.52 28.01
N GLU A 399 0.29 0.72 27.06
CA GLU A 399 0.50 2.03 26.44
C GLU A 399 -0.71 2.52 25.64
N VAL A 400 -1.37 1.62 24.91
CA VAL A 400 -2.59 1.94 24.16
C VAL A 400 -3.75 2.29 25.12
N CYS A 401 -3.88 1.56 26.24
CA CYS A 401 -4.87 1.82 27.28
C CYS A 401 -4.64 3.19 27.93
N GLU A 402 -3.39 3.52 28.26
CA GLU A 402 -3.01 4.82 28.80
C GLU A 402 -3.28 5.95 27.80
N ALA A 403 -2.86 5.78 26.54
CA ALA A 403 -3.08 6.75 25.47
C ALA A 403 -4.58 6.97 25.20
N TRP A 404 -5.39 5.90 25.18
CA TRP A 404 -6.83 5.99 25.02
C TRP A 404 -7.51 6.67 26.21
N THR A 405 -7.10 6.33 27.43
CA THR A 405 -7.62 6.96 28.65
C THR A 405 -7.31 8.46 28.66
N LYS A 406 -6.06 8.83 28.35
CA LYS A 406 -5.64 10.22 28.16
C LYS A 406 -6.46 10.91 27.08
N PHE A 407 -6.66 10.27 25.92
CA PHE A 407 -7.49 10.78 24.83
C PHE A 407 -8.92 11.10 25.28
N VAL A 408 -9.59 10.15 25.95
CA VAL A 408 -10.97 10.31 26.44
C VAL A 408 -11.06 11.40 27.51
N ASN A 409 -10.11 11.44 28.45
CA ASN A 409 -10.07 12.43 29.53
C ASN A 409 -9.89 13.85 28.99
N ILE A 410 -8.94 14.06 28.08
CA ILE A 410 -8.70 15.38 27.49
C ILE A 410 -9.90 15.79 26.62
N ALA A 411 -10.48 14.87 25.83
CA ALA A 411 -11.66 15.17 25.02
C ALA A 411 -12.87 15.56 25.88
N SER A 412 -13.05 14.90 27.03
CA SER A 412 -14.13 15.18 27.98
C SER A 412 -13.91 16.52 28.69
N TYR A 413 -12.70 16.75 29.22
CA TYR A 413 -12.33 18.01 29.87
C TYR A 413 -12.50 19.21 28.93
N LYS A 414 -11.96 19.12 27.71
CA LYS A 414 -12.11 20.18 26.71
C LYS A 414 -13.57 20.33 26.28
N SER A 415 -14.38 19.28 26.29
CA SER A 415 -15.83 19.40 26.06
C SER A 415 -16.51 20.29 27.08
N THR A 416 -16.11 20.18 28.34
CA THR A 416 -16.69 20.97 29.43
C THR A 416 -16.26 22.42 29.29
N VAL A 417 -15.00 22.67 28.93
CA VAL A 417 -14.48 24.02 28.66
C VAL A 417 -15.14 24.66 27.44
N TYR A 418 -15.35 23.90 26.35
CA TYR A 418 -16.00 24.38 25.12
C TYR A 418 -17.50 24.11 25.05
N GLY A 419 -18.09 23.62 26.14
CA GLY A 419 -19.52 23.33 26.22
C GLY A 419 -20.33 24.62 26.07
N PRO A 420 -21.65 24.53 25.84
CA PRO A 420 -22.50 25.69 26.00
C PRO A 420 -22.39 26.12 27.47
N LEU A 421 -21.54 27.11 27.73
CA LEU A 421 -21.51 27.82 28.99
C LEU A 421 -22.91 28.40 29.15
N SER A 422 -23.72 27.74 29.96
CA SER A 422 -25.14 28.03 30.12
C SER A 422 -25.41 29.43 30.66
N ASN A 423 -24.36 30.17 31.03
CA ASN A 423 -24.39 31.56 31.52
C ASN A 423 -23.31 32.47 30.87
N SER A 424 -22.73 32.14 29.71
CA SER A 424 -21.67 33.00 29.13
C SER A 424 -22.23 34.28 28.52
N PHE A 425 -21.80 35.42 29.06
CA PHE A 425 -21.99 36.73 28.46
C PHE A 425 -21.16 36.87 27.18
N CYS A 426 -21.63 37.71 26.25
CA CYS A 426 -20.84 38.07 25.08
C CYS A 426 -19.60 38.85 25.54
N GLY A 427 -18.42 38.47 25.05
CA GLY A 427 -17.15 39.12 25.39
C GLY A 427 -16.99 40.53 24.81
N ASN A 428 -17.85 40.90 23.86
CA ASN A 428 -17.99 42.30 23.45
C ASN A 428 -18.74 43.05 24.56
N ALA A 429 -18.03 43.94 25.26
CA ALA A 429 -18.56 44.76 26.33
C ALA A 429 -19.70 45.70 25.89
N GLN A 430 -19.81 46.00 24.59
CA GLN A 430 -20.88 46.81 24.01
C GLN A 430 -22.06 45.97 23.49
N CYS A 431 -22.05 44.65 23.71
CA CYS A 431 -23.17 43.81 23.32
C CYS A 431 -24.42 44.15 24.17
N PRO A 432 -25.58 44.42 23.56
CA PRO A 432 -26.81 44.83 24.26
C PRO A 432 -27.48 43.73 25.12
N GLY A 433 -26.76 42.68 25.50
CA GLY A 433 -27.18 41.76 26.56
C GLY A 433 -28.44 40.94 26.26
N THR A 434 -28.39 40.03 25.27
CA THR A 434 -29.28 38.87 25.25
C THR A 434 -28.43 37.61 25.34
N THR A 435 -28.68 36.80 26.36
CA THR A 435 -28.11 35.46 26.58
C THR A 435 -28.18 34.66 25.28
N ALA A 436 -27.03 34.49 24.64
CA ALA A 436 -26.97 33.82 23.36
C ALA A 436 -27.06 32.30 23.60
N ARG A 437 -28.16 31.69 23.16
CA ARG A 437 -28.32 30.22 23.11
C ARG A 437 -27.20 29.50 22.33
N ARG A 438 -26.39 30.25 21.55
CA ARG A 438 -25.19 29.78 20.85
C ARG A 438 -24.11 30.86 20.91
N CYS A 439 -23.05 30.61 21.66
CA CYS A 439 -21.85 31.43 21.62
C CYS A 439 -20.85 30.88 20.60
N ILE A 440 -20.22 31.77 19.84
CA ILE A 440 -19.13 31.49 18.91
C ILE A 440 -17.83 31.77 19.66
N VAL A 441 -17.01 30.74 19.83
CA VAL A 441 -15.65 30.85 20.37
C VAL A 441 -14.73 31.34 19.26
N TYR A 442 -13.91 32.37 19.51
CA TYR A 442 -12.92 32.78 18.51
C TYR A 442 -11.84 31.70 18.34
N SER A 443 -11.66 31.22 17.10
CA SER A 443 -10.82 30.06 16.78
C SER A 443 -9.33 30.20 17.12
N ARG A 444 -8.82 31.42 17.39
CA ARG A 444 -7.39 31.65 17.68
C ARG A 444 -7.03 31.74 19.17
N CYS A 445 -7.83 32.39 20.01
CA CYS A 445 -7.57 32.46 21.46
C CYS A 445 -8.37 31.41 22.24
N LEU A 446 -9.53 31.01 21.72
CA LEU A 446 -10.47 30.10 22.34
C LEU A 446 -11.02 30.52 23.73
N PHE A 447 -10.72 31.74 24.18
CA PHE A 447 -11.11 32.27 25.49
C PHE A 447 -12.33 33.18 25.46
N THR A 448 -12.49 33.98 24.39
CA THR A 448 -13.58 34.96 24.30
C THR A 448 -14.74 34.40 23.47
N LEU A 449 -15.96 34.56 24.01
CA LEU A 449 -17.21 34.06 23.46
C LEU A 449 -18.02 35.20 22.88
N TYR A 450 -18.62 35.02 21.71
CA TYR A 450 -19.47 36.03 21.09
C TYR A 450 -20.84 35.51 20.76
N CYS A 451 -21.88 36.32 20.93
CA CYS A 451 -23.22 35.98 20.50
C CYS A 451 -23.37 35.98 18.97
N SER A 452 -22.48 36.68 18.25
CA SER A 452 -22.50 36.80 16.79
C SER A 452 -21.10 37.08 16.23
N GLN A 453 -20.92 36.81 14.94
CA GLN A 453 -19.68 37.15 14.22
C GLN A 453 -19.48 38.66 14.05
N THR A 454 -20.55 39.45 14.21
CA THR A 454 -20.49 40.91 14.26
C THR A 454 -19.87 41.35 15.59
N CYS A 455 -20.38 40.88 16.73
CA CYS A 455 -19.80 41.20 18.04
C CYS A 455 -18.34 40.77 18.17
N GLN A 456 -17.95 39.65 17.55
CA GLN A 456 -16.56 39.22 17.46
C GLN A 456 -15.71 40.21 16.66
N ARG A 457 -16.19 40.68 15.50
CA ARG A 457 -15.46 41.64 14.67
C ARG A 457 -15.33 42.98 15.38
N ASP A 458 -16.39 43.45 16.02
CA ASP A 458 -16.40 44.73 16.73
C ASP A 458 -15.43 44.72 17.91
N ASP A 459 -15.46 43.66 18.73
CA ASP A 459 -14.54 43.52 19.87
C ASP A 459 -13.09 43.26 19.43
N TRP A 460 -12.87 42.67 18.25
CA TRP A 460 -11.54 42.53 17.66
C TRP A 460 -10.99 43.86 17.12
N SER A 461 -11.86 44.70 16.55
CA SER A 461 -11.47 45.94 15.87
C SER A 461 -11.35 47.12 16.84
N SER A 462 -12.28 47.19 17.79
CA SER A 462 -12.54 48.35 18.63
C SER A 462 -12.54 48.02 20.12
N GLY A 463 -12.48 46.73 20.46
CA GLY A 463 -12.41 46.25 21.83
C GLY A 463 -11.03 45.76 22.25
N ASN A 464 -10.96 45.12 23.42
CA ASN A 464 -9.71 44.67 24.05
C ASN A 464 -9.30 43.26 23.61
N HIS A 465 -10.09 42.58 22.77
CA HIS A 465 -9.79 41.20 22.45
C HIS A 465 -8.51 41.02 21.64
N ARG A 466 -8.12 41.98 20.79
CA ARG A 466 -6.89 41.85 19.98
C ARG A 466 -5.63 41.82 20.85
N SER A 467 -5.55 42.67 21.87
CA SER A 467 -4.44 42.66 22.84
C SER A 467 -4.48 41.40 23.70
N LEU A 468 -5.65 41.07 24.27
CA LEU A 468 -5.84 39.89 25.12
C LEU A 468 -5.51 38.58 24.39
N CYS A 469 -5.91 38.46 23.12
CA CYS A 469 -5.60 37.31 22.27
C CYS A 469 -4.09 37.18 22.01
N THR A 470 -3.35 38.28 22.01
CA THR A 470 -1.90 38.29 21.82
C THR A 470 -1.19 37.83 23.09
N GLU A 471 -1.63 38.31 24.26
CA GLU A 471 -1.12 37.87 25.57
C GLU A 471 -1.39 36.39 25.84
N ILE A 472 -2.61 35.92 25.58
CA ILE A 472 -2.99 34.50 25.72
C ILE A 472 -2.15 33.62 24.79
N LYS A 473 -1.84 34.08 23.57
CA LYS A 473 -0.94 33.36 22.67
C LYS A 473 0.47 33.27 23.24
N GLN A 474 0.98 34.33 23.84
CA GLN A 474 2.30 34.35 24.49
C GLN A 474 2.37 33.31 25.61
N LEU A 475 1.36 33.29 26.50
CA LEU A 475 1.26 32.36 27.61
C LEU A 475 1.14 30.90 27.14
N VAL A 476 0.34 30.63 26.11
CA VAL A 476 0.17 29.26 25.57
C VAL A 476 1.44 28.75 24.87
N ILE A 477 2.32 29.65 24.38
CA ILE A 477 3.62 29.29 23.81
C ILE A 477 4.64 28.99 24.93
N GLU A 478 4.61 29.73 26.04
CA GLU A 478 5.51 29.51 27.19
C GLU A 478 5.24 28.19 27.92
N PHE A 479 4.00 27.68 27.92
CA PHE A 479 3.66 26.34 28.43
C PHE A 479 3.94 25.18 27.43
N ARG A 480 4.56 25.47 26.28
CA ARG A 480 4.96 24.47 25.26
C ARG A 480 6.48 24.29 25.15
N VAL A 481 7.26 24.95 26.01
CA VAL A 481 8.67 24.62 26.30
C VAL A 481 8.68 23.70 27.52
#